data_AF-A0A1F8F4P7-F1
#
_entry.id   AF-A0A1F8F4P7-F1
#
_cell.length_a   1.000
_cell.length_b   1.000
_cell.length_c   1.000
_cell.angle_alpha   90.00
_cell.angle_beta   90.00
_cell.angle_gamma   90.00
#
_symmetry.space_group_name_H-M   'P 1'
#
loop_
_entity.id
_entity.type
_entity.pdbx_description
1 polymer ?
#
loop_
_entity_poly.entity_id
_entity_poly.type
_entity_poly.pdbx_seq_one_letter_code
_entity_poly.pdbx_strand_id
1 'polypeptide(L)'
;MKNKYSIQSTSSVDLKKELEDLDTETLEKLSAILKTKDSLLKTKGHKKLINYFRETSDKEVIQTKIKSFRKKYGIPLNGFILNPDDYKEIPESWWHKTGKFIKSYELNKDVCDILKIYRLSKDWVLFLTAYLFYNKLVIDGAENRYNLLQAVDISSNKNKIAGIDPAFYPVAVCISTYASKRDILDFIGRTYNPLISSLQTEYKSKEVKIGKFRTKKPEIQARNKFIYNHRHLPFKEIVSMVSSEFPGKITNTIDEGSVGKIISLEKKRRKEV
;
A
#
# COMPACT_ATOMS: atom_id res chain seq x y z
N MET A 1 -9.69 34.52 -11.35
CA MET A 1 -9.42 33.67 -10.17
C MET A 1 -8.29 32.71 -10.50
N LYS A 2 -7.08 32.92 -9.99
CA LYS A 2 -5.95 31.98 -10.17
C LYS A 2 -6.24 30.71 -9.35
N ASN A 3 -5.99 29.54 -9.94
CA ASN A 3 -6.33 28.23 -9.37
C ASN A 3 -5.66 28.04 -7.99
N LYS A 4 -6.44 28.14 -6.91
CA LYS A 4 -5.95 28.07 -5.50
C LYS A 4 -5.47 26.66 -5.11
N TYR A 5 -5.90 25.66 -5.87
CA TYR A 5 -5.67 24.25 -5.62
C TYR A 5 -4.95 23.61 -6.81
N SER A 6 -3.85 22.91 -6.54
CA SER A 6 -3.18 22.07 -7.53
C SER A 6 -2.79 20.73 -6.92
N ILE A 7 -3.07 19.65 -7.65
CA ILE A 7 -2.50 18.33 -7.38
C ILE A 7 -1.41 18.14 -8.42
N GLN A 8 -0.19 17.89 -7.97
CA GLN A 8 0.90 17.52 -8.87
C GLN A 8 1.22 16.03 -8.66
N SER A 9 1.09 15.24 -9.72
CA SER A 9 1.86 14.01 -9.84
C SER A 9 3.29 14.43 -10.17
N THR A 10 4.29 13.89 -9.46
CA THR A 10 5.70 14.03 -9.86
C THR A 10 5.82 13.67 -11.33
N SER A 11 6.13 14.67 -12.17
CA SER A 11 6.23 14.47 -13.61
C SER A 11 7.44 13.59 -13.90
N SER A 12 7.29 12.63 -14.81
CA SER A 12 8.32 11.67 -15.22
C SER A 12 9.44 12.29 -16.08
N VAL A 13 9.47 13.61 -16.22
CA VAL A 13 10.22 14.30 -17.28
C VAL A 13 11.62 14.72 -16.80
N ASP A 14 11.79 15.12 -15.54
CA ASP A 14 13.09 15.57 -15.01
C ASP A 14 13.99 14.45 -14.50
N LEU A 15 13.43 13.27 -14.19
CA LEU A 15 14.21 12.13 -13.71
C LEU A 15 15.03 11.43 -14.81
N LYS A 16 14.68 11.59 -16.09
CA LYS A 16 15.33 10.82 -17.18
C LYS A 16 16.82 11.10 -17.33
N LYS A 17 17.28 12.32 -17.00
CA LYS A 17 18.67 12.74 -17.18
C LYS A 17 19.59 12.31 -16.02
N GLU A 18 19.02 12.08 -14.84
CA GLU A 18 19.76 11.60 -13.64
C GLU A 18 19.74 10.06 -13.51
N LEU A 19 18.87 9.37 -14.27
CA LEU A 19 18.68 7.93 -14.21
C LEU A 19 19.63 7.13 -15.13
N GLU A 20 20.37 7.78 -16.05
CA GLU A 20 21.23 7.12 -17.04
C GLU A 20 22.46 6.41 -16.42
N ASP A 21 22.91 6.85 -15.24
CA ASP A 21 24.09 6.30 -14.55
C ASP A 21 23.76 5.30 -13.41
N LEU A 22 22.48 5.00 -13.19
CA LEU A 22 22.06 4.13 -12.08
C LEU A 22 22.05 2.66 -12.50
N ASP A 23 22.48 1.78 -11.59
CA ASP A 23 22.44 0.34 -11.81
C ASP A 23 20.99 -0.19 -11.88
N THR A 24 20.84 -1.36 -12.51
CA THR A 24 19.54 -1.99 -12.76
C THR A 24 18.74 -2.23 -11.47
N GLU A 25 19.39 -2.57 -10.36
CA GLU A 25 18.72 -2.83 -9.08
C GLU A 25 18.17 -1.53 -8.49
N THR A 26 18.93 -0.43 -8.60
CA THR A 26 18.50 0.90 -8.18
C THR A 26 17.33 1.42 -9.03
N LEU A 27 17.37 1.19 -10.34
CA LEU A 27 16.28 1.53 -11.27
C LEU A 27 14.99 0.77 -10.95
N GLU A 28 15.08 -0.53 -10.64
CA GLU A 28 13.92 -1.33 -10.25
C GLU A 28 13.31 -0.84 -8.93
N LYS A 29 14.13 -0.51 -7.94
CA LYS A 29 13.69 0.07 -6.66
C LYS A 29 12.98 1.42 -6.87
N LEU A 30 13.53 2.31 -7.67
CA LEU A 30 12.93 3.62 -7.97
C LEU A 30 11.60 3.48 -8.72
N SER A 31 11.55 2.59 -9.72
CA SER A 31 10.32 2.27 -10.45
C SER A 31 9.23 1.72 -9.53
N ALA A 32 9.59 0.86 -8.58
CA ALA A 32 8.68 0.36 -7.56
C ALA A 32 8.16 1.49 -6.66
N ILE A 33 9.03 2.38 -6.16
CA ILE A 33 8.67 3.53 -5.33
C ILE A 33 7.68 4.45 -6.05
N LEU A 34 7.93 4.77 -7.33
CA LEU A 34 7.05 5.61 -8.15
C LEU A 34 5.68 4.97 -8.36
N LYS A 35 5.64 3.67 -8.68
CA LYS A 35 4.38 2.91 -8.78
C LYS A 35 3.60 2.91 -7.47
N THR A 36 4.29 2.82 -6.33
CA THR A 36 3.68 2.91 -4.99
C THR A 36 3.03 4.27 -4.77
N LYS A 37 3.73 5.37 -5.10
CA LYS A 37 3.20 6.74 -4.96
C LYS A 37 1.93 6.96 -5.79
N ASP A 38 1.95 6.55 -7.05
CA ASP A 38 0.80 6.69 -7.95
C ASP A 38 -0.41 5.87 -7.51
N SER A 39 -0.18 4.67 -6.95
CA SER A 39 -1.25 3.82 -6.46
C SER A 39 -1.96 4.43 -5.24
N LEU A 40 -1.18 5.03 -4.33
CA LEU A 40 -1.69 5.67 -3.11
C LEU A 40 -2.58 6.88 -3.39
N LEU A 41 -2.14 7.73 -4.32
CA LEU A 41 -2.88 8.89 -4.83
C LEU A 41 -4.28 8.53 -5.37
N LYS A 42 -4.41 7.31 -5.89
CA LYS A 42 -5.65 6.84 -6.53
C LYS A 42 -6.65 6.24 -5.55
N THR A 43 -6.28 6.01 -4.29
CA THR A 43 -7.20 5.47 -3.28
C THR A 43 -8.34 6.46 -3.00
N LYS A 44 -9.55 5.95 -2.73
CA LYS A 44 -10.70 6.80 -2.39
C LYS A 44 -10.48 7.52 -1.05
N GLY A 45 -9.84 6.85 -0.09
CA GLY A 45 -9.49 7.43 1.20
C GLY A 45 -8.58 8.65 1.09
N HIS A 46 -7.58 8.60 0.20
CA HIS A 46 -6.71 9.74 -0.08
C HIS A 46 -7.51 10.96 -0.57
N LYS A 47 -8.33 10.76 -1.61
CA LYS A 47 -9.16 11.82 -2.20
C LYS A 47 -10.12 12.44 -1.17
N LYS A 48 -10.71 11.60 -0.31
CA LYS A 48 -11.59 12.04 0.77
C LYS A 48 -10.86 12.97 1.75
N LEU A 49 -9.65 12.62 2.18
CA LEU A 49 -8.88 13.45 3.10
C LEU A 49 -8.39 14.75 2.44
N ILE A 50 -7.96 14.72 1.18
CA ILE A 50 -7.62 15.93 0.42
C ILE A 50 -8.80 16.90 0.38
N ASN A 51 -9.99 16.41 0.04
CA ASN A 51 -11.18 17.24 -0.04
C ASN A 51 -11.55 17.81 1.33
N TYR A 52 -11.53 16.96 2.37
CA TYR A 52 -11.77 17.41 3.74
C TYR A 52 -10.78 18.49 4.20
N PHE A 53 -9.49 18.34 3.85
CA PHE A 53 -8.47 19.32 4.17
C PHE A 53 -8.68 20.64 3.42
N ARG A 54 -9.02 20.59 2.12
CA ARG A 54 -9.37 21.78 1.33
C ARG A 54 -10.55 22.53 1.92
N GLU A 55 -11.66 21.83 2.15
CA GLU A 55 -12.86 22.41 2.75
C GLU A 55 -12.58 23.01 4.13
N THR A 56 -11.79 22.31 4.94
CA THR A 56 -11.37 22.79 6.26
C THR A 56 -10.50 24.04 6.14
N SER A 57 -9.56 24.05 5.18
CA SER A 57 -8.68 25.19 4.96
C SER A 57 -9.46 26.46 4.61
N ASP A 58 -10.59 26.35 3.91
CA ASP A 58 -11.45 27.49 3.55
C ASP A 58 -12.34 28.01 4.68
N LYS A 59 -12.45 27.30 5.81
CA LYS A 59 -13.29 27.75 6.94
C LYS A 59 -12.76 29.05 7.53
N GLU A 60 -13.69 29.94 7.88
CA GLU A 60 -13.37 31.26 8.45
C GLU A 60 -12.49 31.18 9.71
N VAL A 61 -12.75 30.20 10.57
CA VAL A 61 -11.95 29.94 11.78
C VAL A 61 -10.49 29.65 11.42
N ILE A 62 -10.24 28.86 10.38
CA ILE A 62 -8.89 28.56 9.88
C ILE A 62 -8.26 29.80 9.25
N GLN A 63 -8.99 30.49 8.38
CA GLN A 63 -8.47 31.68 7.72
C GLN A 63 -8.10 32.79 8.72
N THR A 64 -8.88 32.94 9.79
CA THR A 64 -8.59 33.86 10.90
C THR A 64 -7.31 33.48 11.62
N LYS A 65 -7.12 32.19 11.93
CA LYS A 65 -5.89 31.69 12.54
C LYS A 65 -4.68 31.87 11.62
N ILE A 66 -4.82 31.61 10.33
CA ILE A 66 -3.76 31.82 9.33
C ILE A 66 -3.34 33.29 9.28
N LYS A 67 -4.28 34.23 9.25
CA LYS A 67 -3.98 35.68 9.32
C LYS A 67 -3.24 36.03 10.61
N SER A 68 -3.68 35.49 11.74
CA SER A 68 -3.03 35.69 13.04
C SER A 68 -1.59 35.16 13.06
N PHE A 69 -1.36 33.95 12.53
CA PHE A 69 -0.03 33.36 12.41
C PHE A 69 0.85 34.16 11.45
N ARG A 70 0.31 34.62 10.32
CA ARG A 70 1.06 35.46 9.39
C ARG A 70 1.57 36.73 10.07
N LYS A 71 0.71 37.39 10.85
CA LYS A 71 1.09 38.54 11.67
C LYS A 71 2.14 38.18 12.73
N LYS A 72 1.91 37.12 13.51
CA LYS A 72 2.81 36.66 14.59
C LYS A 72 4.22 36.35 14.09
N TYR A 73 4.32 35.71 12.93
CA TYR A 73 5.57 35.20 12.38
C TYR A 73 6.17 36.10 11.29
N GLY A 74 5.61 37.28 11.02
CA GLY A 74 6.13 38.21 10.01
C GLY A 74 6.03 37.68 8.57
N ILE A 75 5.03 36.85 8.29
CA ILE A 75 4.71 36.35 6.94
C ILE A 75 3.77 37.37 6.29
N PRO A 76 3.97 37.74 5.02
CA PRO A 76 3.08 38.64 4.31
C PRO A 76 1.63 38.15 4.33
N LEU A 77 0.66 39.07 4.44
CA LEU A 77 -0.77 38.71 4.54
C LEU A 77 -1.27 37.85 3.38
N ASN A 78 -0.73 38.05 2.18
CA ASN A 78 -1.06 37.29 0.98
C ASN A 78 -0.07 36.13 0.69
N GLY A 79 0.85 35.87 1.62
CA GLY A 79 1.96 34.94 1.43
C GLY A 79 3.09 35.52 0.57
N PHE A 80 4.15 34.74 0.45
CA PHE A 80 5.26 34.94 -0.48
C PHE A 80 4.87 34.48 -1.88
N ILE A 81 5.58 35.02 -2.88
CA ILE A 81 5.42 34.58 -4.26
C ILE A 81 6.02 33.18 -4.38
N LEU A 82 5.21 32.23 -4.85
CA LEU A 82 5.64 30.85 -5.04
C LEU A 82 6.43 30.72 -6.34
N ASN A 83 7.71 30.37 -6.25
CA ASN A 83 8.45 29.79 -7.37
C ASN A 83 8.01 28.34 -7.56
N PRO A 84 7.77 27.86 -8.80
CA PRO A 84 7.31 26.49 -9.06
C PRO A 84 8.18 25.40 -8.45
N ASP A 85 9.47 25.67 -8.28
CA ASP A 85 10.47 24.69 -7.83
C ASP A 85 10.61 24.64 -6.29
N ASP A 86 10.14 25.66 -5.56
CA ASP A 86 10.45 25.86 -4.13
C ASP A 86 9.26 25.63 -3.18
N TYR A 87 8.14 25.07 -3.66
CA TYR A 87 6.88 25.07 -2.90
C TYR A 87 6.88 24.26 -1.60
N LYS A 88 7.86 23.38 -1.42
CA LYS A 88 8.00 22.54 -0.21
C LYS A 88 8.88 23.19 0.85
N GLU A 89 9.61 24.22 0.48
CA GLU A 89 10.59 24.85 1.37
C GLU A 89 10.03 26.14 1.95
N ILE A 90 10.43 26.45 3.18
CA ILE A 90 10.14 27.76 3.78
C ILE A 90 11.02 28.78 3.06
N PRO A 91 10.50 29.95 2.63
CA PRO A 91 11.28 30.93 1.89
C PRO A 91 12.56 31.34 2.63
N GLU A 92 13.71 31.33 1.94
CA GLU A 92 14.99 31.81 2.48
C GLU A 92 14.90 33.22 3.06
N SER A 93 14.16 34.10 2.37
CA SER A 93 13.91 35.48 2.83
C SER A 93 13.23 35.56 4.20
N TRP A 94 12.50 34.52 4.61
CA TRP A 94 11.92 34.42 5.95
C TRP A 94 12.92 33.86 6.97
N TRP A 95 13.72 32.86 6.57
CA TRP A 95 14.78 32.28 7.40
C TRP A 95 15.80 33.32 7.87
N HIS A 96 16.24 34.21 6.99
CA HIS A 96 17.25 35.23 7.32
C HIS A 96 16.72 36.35 8.23
N LYS A 97 15.40 36.57 8.30
CA LYS A 97 14.80 37.67 9.09
C LYS A 97 14.46 37.30 10.53
N THR A 98 14.38 36.01 10.88
CA THR A 98 13.61 35.59 12.06
C THR A 98 14.43 35.16 13.29
N GLY A 99 15.74 34.92 13.18
CA GLY A 99 16.49 34.27 14.25
C GLY A 99 16.12 32.77 14.30
N LYS A 100 17.13 31.92 14.08
CA LYS A 100 16.98 30.48 13.76
C LYS A 100 16.13 29.66 14.76
N PHE A 101 15.63 28.53 14.24
CA PHE A 101 15.09 27.31 14.88
C PHE A 101 13.89 27.44 15.83
N ILE A 102 13.91 28.39 16.76
CA ILE A 102 12.87 28.55 17.79
C ILE A 102 11.53 28.92 17.14
N LYS A 103 11.52 29.91 16.24
CA LYS A 103 10.30 30.34 15.54
C LYS A 103 9.74 29.26 14.60
N SER A 104 10.59 28.44 13.97
CA SER A 104 10.12 27.32 13.16
C SER A 104 9.53 26.19 14.01
N TYR A 105 10.08 25.94 15.20
CA TYR A 105 9.54 24.97 16.13
C TYR A 105 8.17 25.42 16.68
N GLU A 106 8.08 26.67 17.13
CA GLU A 106 6.83 27.26 17.60
C GLU A 106 5.75 27.26 16.51
N LEU A 107 6.12 27.65 15.28
CA LEU A 107 5.19 27.64 14.15
C LEU A 107 4.65 26.23 13.90
N ASN A 108 5.52 25.22 13.86
CA ASN A 108 5.09 23.84 13.67
C ASN A 108 4.16 23.37 14.79
N LYS A 109 4.42 23.76 16.04
CA LYS A 109 3.55 23.45 17.18
C LYS A 109 2.16 24.10 17.01
N ASP A 110 2.14 25.38 16.69
CA ASP A 110 0.92 26.16 16.44
C ASP A 110 0.08 25.56 15.29
N VAL A 111 0.74 25.16 14.20
CA VAL A 111 0.09 24.47 13.06
C VAL A 111 -0.45 23.10 13.48
N CYS A 112 0.32 22.30 14.26
CA CYS A 112 -0.15 21.02 14.79
C CYS A 112 -1.41 21.19 15.64
N ASP A 113 -1.46 22.21 16.49
CA ASP A 113 -2.59 22.43 17.40
C ASP A 113 -3.87 22.79 16.64
N ILE A 114 -3.76 23.52 15.52
CA ILE A 114 -4.89 23.72 14.61
C ILE A 114 -5.34 22.40 13.98
N LEU A 115 -4.41 21.59 13.45
CA LEU A 115 -4.75 20.32 12.79
C LEU A 115 -5.48 19.35 13.74
N LYS A 116 -5.13 19.35 15.03
CA LYS A 116 -5.80 18.54 16.06
C LYS A 116 -7.29 18.88 16.20
N ILE A 117 -7.67 20.15 16.05
CA ILE A 117 -9.09 20.59 16.09
C ILE A 117 -9.91 19.84 15.03
N TYR A 118 -9.28 19.60 13.88
CA TYR A 118 -9.91 18.93 12.72
C TYR A 118 -9.53 17.44 12.60
N ARG A 119 -8.92 16.87 13.65
CA ARG A 119 -8.54 15.45 13.70
C ARG A 119 -7.66 15.02 12.54
N LEU A 120 -6.84 15.94 12.03
CA LEU A 120 -5.82 15.68 11.02
C LEU A 120 -4.52 15.27 11.68
N SER A 121 -3.83 14.28 11.11
CA SER A 121 -2.54 13.83 11.62
C SER A 121 -1.46 14.92 11.43
N LYS A 122 -0.34 14.77 12.15
CA LYS A 122 0.83 15.63 12.02
C LYS A 122 1.42 15.64 10.60
N ASP A 123 1.08 14.67 9.77
CA ASP A 123 1.59 14.60 8.41
C ASP A 123 1.10 15.80 7.58
N TRP A 124 -0.10 16.32 7.88
CA TRP A 124 -0.70 17.48 7.21
C TRP A 124 -0.02 18.81 7.53
N VAL A 125 0.93 18.84 8.48
CA VAL A 125 1.65 20.05 8.89
C VAL A 125 2.35 20.69 7.69
N LEU A 126 3.03 19.89 6.87
CA LEU A 126 3.75 20.40 5.69
C LEU A 126 2.84 21.21 4.77
N PHE A 127 1.65 20.69 4.47
CA PHE A 127 0.71 21.34 3.56
C PHE A 127 0.08 22.59 4.15
N LEU A 128 -0.26 22.58 5.43
CA LEU A 128 -0.83 23.76 6.08
C LEU A 128 0.24 24.87 6.24
N THR A 129 1.48 24.49 6.50
CA THR A 129 2.63 25.41 6.51
C THR A 129 2.88 25.98 5.12
N ALA A 130 2.90 25.17 4.06
CA ALA A 130 3.01 25.67 2.69
C ALA A 130 1.87 26.64 2.34
N TYR A 131 0.64 26.33 2.75
CA TYR A 131 -0.50 27.23 2.57
C TYR A 131 -0.34 28.54 3.36
N LEU A 132 0.19 28.48 4.59
CA LEU A 132 0.50 29.66 5.39
C LEU A 132 1.50 30.58 4.68
N PHE A 133 2.58 30.03 4.13
CA PHE A 133 3.65 30.79 3.48
C PHE A 133 3.27 31.28 2.09
N TYR A 134 2.58 30.49 1.27
CA TYR A 134 2.42 30.77 -0.16
C TYR A 134 0.98 31.04 -0.58
N ASN A 135 0.02 30.91 0.34
CA ASN A 135 -1.41 31.02 0.06
C ASN A 135 -1.89 30.08 -1.06
N LYS A 136 -1.17 28.98 -1.26
CA LYS A 136 -1.45 27.94 -2.25
C LYS A 136 -1.37 26.58 -1.58
N LEU A 137 -2.34 25.73 -1.87
CA LEU A 137 -2.38 24.37 -1.36
C LEU A 137 -1.83 23.45 -2.44
N VAL A 138 -0.54 23.12 -2.33
CA VAL A 138 0.11 22.12 -3.19
C VAL A 138 0.22 20.84 -2.39
N ILE A 139 -0.56 19.84 -2.77
CA ILE A 139 -0.53 18.52 -2.14
C ILE A 139 0.17 17.59 -3.12
N ASP A 140 1.36 17.12 -2.74
CA ASP A 140 1.97 15.99 -3.40
C ASP A 140 1.45 14.69 -2.78
N GLY A 141 1.39 13.64 -3.59
CA GLY A 141 0.98 12.32 -3.14
C GLY A 141 2.13 11.43 -2.69
N ALA A 142 3.30 12.01 -2.41
CA ALA A 142 4.52 11.22 -2.32
C ALA A 142 4.57 10.35 -1.06
N GLU A 143 3.69 10.60 -0.08
CA GLU A 143 3.70 9.89 1.20
C GLU A 143 2.40 9.12 1.47
N ASN A 144 2.53 7.86 1.88
CA ASN A 144 1.43 7.04 2.41
C ASN A 144 0.79 7.61 3.69
N ARG A 145 1.34 8.71 4.21
CA ARG A 145 0.94 9.32 5.48
C ARG A 145 -0.34 10.15 5.37
N TYR A 146 -0.81 10.44 4.15
CA TYR A 146 -2.02 11.24 3.89
C TYR A 146 -3.25 10.40 3.56
N ASN A 147 -3.32 9.19 4.15
CA ASN A 147 -4.39 8.25 3.91
C ASN A 147 -5.17 7.97 5.19
N LEU A 148 -6.38 7.43 5.01
CA LEU A 148 -7.16 6.86 6.11
C LEU A 148 -6.54 5.56 6.64
N LEU A 149 -5.54 5.02 5.95
CA LEU A 149 -4.85 3.79 6.30
C LEU A 149 -3.35 3.95 6.08
N GLN A 150 -2.55 3.29 6.91
CA GLN A 150 -1.10 3.25 6.79
C GLN A 150 -0.61 1.82 7.06
N ALA A 151 0.25 1.29 6.19
CA ALA A 151 0.97 0.06 6.47
C ALA A 151 2.31 0.41 7.14
N VAL A 152 2.64 -0.27 8.22
CA VAL A 152 3.87 -0.07 9.00
C VAL A 152 4.56 -1.40 9.24
N ASP A 153 5.88 -1.38 9.17
CA ASP A 153 6.72 -2.46 9.67
C ASP A 153 6.79 -2.38 11.20
N ILE A 154 6.41 -3.46 11.87
CA ILE A 154 6.40 -3.56 13.34
C ILE A 154 7.82 -3.68 13.88
N SER A 155 8.72 -4.39 13.20
CA SER A 155 10.09 -4.61 13.68
C SER A 155 10.91 -3.31 13.70
N SER A 156 10.57 -2.38 12.78
CA SER A 156 11.13 -1.03 12.72
C SER A 156 10.55 -0.09 13.79
N ASN A 157 9.46 -0.49 14.46
CA ASN A 157 8.72 0.29 15.45
C ASN A 157 8.65 -0.44 16.82
N LYS A 158 9.80 -0.99 17.28
CA LYS A 158 9.93 -1.90 18.45
C LYS A 158 9.26 -1.43 19.76
N ASN A 159 8.92 -0.16 19.89
CA ASN A 159 8.42 0.43 21.15
C ASN A 159 6.89 0.60 21.22
N LYS A 160 6.09 0.14 20.25
CA LYS A 160 4.67 0.58 20.15
C LYS A 160 3.57 -0.46 20.14
N ILE A 161 3.87 -1.76 20.04
CA ILE A 161 2.81 -2.77 19.95
C ILE A 161 3.11 -3.94 20.89
N ALA A 162 2.68 -3.80 22.15
CA ALA A 162 2.80 -4.86 23.14
C ALA A 162 1.99 -6.11 22.71
N GLY A 163 2.57 -7.29 22.88
CA GLY A 163 1.87 -8.57 22.68
C GLY A 163 1.81 -9.09 21.24
N ILE A 164 2.42 -8.41 20.26
CA ILE A 164 2.58 -8.94 18.90
C ILE A 164 4.01 -9.42 18.73
N ASP A 165 4.17 -10.68 18.30
CA ASP A 165 5.45 -11.21 17.86
C ASP A 165 5.72 -10.76 16.41
N PRO A 166 6.69 -9.85 16.17
CA PRO A 166 7.00 -9.37 14.83
C PRO A 166 7.53 -10.47 13.91
N ALA A 167 8.00 -11.60 14.45
CA ALA A 167 8.43 -12.74 13.63
C ALA A 167 7.26 -13.37 12.85
N PHE A 168 6.05 -13.36 13.41
CA PHE A 168 4.86 -13.91 12.77
C PHE A 168 3.98 -12.84 12.11
N TYR A 169 3.99 -11.61 12.65
CA TYR A 169 3.18 -10.50 12.16
C TYR A 169 4.07 -9.26 11.92
N PRO A 170 4.93 -9.26 10.90
CA PRO A 170 5.90 -8.19 10.70
C PRO A 170 5.27 -6.87 10.21
N VAL A 171 4.04 -6.91 9.70
CA VAL A 171 3.36 -5.75 9.11
C VAL A 171 2.05 -5.48 9.83
N ALA A 172 1.85 -4.24 10.29
CA ALA A 172 0.56 -3.76 10.78
C ALA A 172 -0.08 -2.79 9.79
N VAL A 173 -1.40 -2.83 9.67
CA VAL A 173 -2.19 -1.81 8.96
C VAL A 173 -2.90 -0.96 9.99
N CYS A 174 -2.43 0.26 10.20
CA CYS A 174 -3.07 1.26 11.04
C CYS A 174 -4.28 1.83 10.30
N ILE A 175 -5.45 1.78 10.93
CA ILE A 175 -6.71 2.19 10.35
C ILE A 175 -7.22 3.44 11.08
N SER A 176 -7.50 4.51 10.34
CA SER A 176 -8.15 5.70 10.87
C SER A 176 -9.56 5.37 11.37
N THR A 177 -9.99 6.00 12.46
CA THR A 177 -11.37 5.93 12.97
C THR A 177 -12.42 6.40 11.97
N TYR A 178 -12.02 7.11 10.92
CA TYR A 178 -12.89 7.61 9.85
C TYR A 178 -12.85 6.77 8.57
N ALA A 179 -12.10 5.66 8.58
CA ALA A 179 -12.02 4.72 7.48
C ALA A 179 -13.28 3.84 7.43
N SER A 180 -13.94 3.75 6.28
CA SER A 180 -14.98 2.77 6.05
C SER A 180 -14.39 1.42 5.66
N LYS A 181 -15.19 0.34 5.76
CA LYS A 181 -14.84 -0.98 5.21
C LYS A 181 -14.38 -0.90 3.74
N ARG A 182 -15.03 -0.05 2.94
CA ARG A 182 -14.67 0.11 1.52
C ARG A 182 -13.31 0.79 1.35
N ASP A 183 -12.97 1.76 2.20
CA ASP A 183 -11.66 2.41 2.18
C ASP A 183 -10.56 1.41 2.53
N ILE A 184 -10.80 0.53 3.51
CA ILE A 184 -9.86 -0.54 3.91
C ILE A 184 -9.60 -1.48 2.72
N LEU A 185 -10.65 -1.96 2.07
CA LEU A 185 -10.53 -2.88 0.93
C LEU A 185 -9.87 -2.22 -0.29
N ASP A 186 -10.24 -0.97 -0.61
CA ASP A 186 -9.63 -0.22 -1.72
C ASP A 186 -8.15 0.05 -1.45
N PHE A 187 -7.78 0.39 -0.21
CA PHE A 187 -6.40 0.54 0.19
C PHE A 187 -5.63 -0.76 0.03
N ILE A 188 -6.06 -1.86 0.66
CA ILE A 188 -5.36 -3.15 0.57
C ILE A 188 -5.24 -3.58 -0.90
N GLY A 189 -6.32 -3.52 -1.69
CA GLY A 189 -6.29 -3.94 -3.09
C GLY A 189 -5.29 -3.15 -3.95
N ARG A 190 -5.05 -1.87 -3.63
CA ARG A 190 -4.13 -1.00 -4.37
C ARG A 190 -2.70 -1.01 -3.84
N THR A 191 -2.52 -1.25 -2.55
CA THR A 191 -1.22 -1.11 -1.87
C THR A 191 -0.58 -2.45 -1.53
N TYR A 192 -1.29 -3.57 -1.70
CA TYR A 192 -0.77 -4.88 -1.32
C TYR A 192 0.55 -5.21 -2.01
N ASN A 193 0.58 -5.28 -3.34
CA ASN A 193 1.82 -5.56 -4.06
C ASN A 193 2.92 -4.50 -3.87
N PRO A 194 2.64 -3.20 -4.10
CA PRO A 194 3.70 -2.19 -4.11
C PRO A 194 4.28 -1.84 -2.72
N LEU A 195 3.56 -2.15 -1.63
CA LEU A 195 3.99 -1.79 -0.28
C LEU A 195 3.96 -2.99 0.68
N ILE A 196 2.81 -3.63 0.86
CA ILE A 196 2.62 -4.65 1.92
C ILE A 196 3.43 -5.91 1.62
N SER A 197 3.40 -6.39 0.38
CA SER A 197 4.09 -7.61 -0.05
C SER A 197 5.61 -7.44 0.01
N SER A 198 6.13 -6.25 -0.32
CA SER A 198 7.55 -5.94 -0.19
C SER A 198 7.99 -6.06 1.27
N LEU A 199 7.27 -5.40 2.20
CA LEU A 199 7.51 -5.52 3.63
C LEU A 199 7.42 -6.99 4.09
N GLN A 200 6.43 -7.75 3.65
CA GLN A 200 6.29 -9.17 4.03
C GLN A 200 7.43 -10.06 3.51
N THR A 201 8.02 -9.73 2.36
CA THR A 201 9.02 -10.58 1.71
C THR A 201 10.33 -10.59 2.49
N GLU A 202 10.68 -9.48 3.16
CA GLU A 202 11.86 -9.37 4.01
C GLU A 202 11.87 -10.36 5.18
N TYR A 203 10.68 -10.77 5.66
CA TYR A 203 10.52 -11.67 6.80
C TYR A 203 10.20 -13.12 6.40
N LYS A 204 10.01 -13.41 5.10
CA LYS A 204 9.74 -14.78 4.65
C LYS A 204 11.02 -15.60 4.69
N SER A 205 11.02 -16.68 5.47
CA SER A 205 12.08 -17.69 5.37
C SER A 205 12.04 -18.35 3.99
N LYS A 206 13.21 -18.40 3.32
CA LYS A 206 13.38 -19.04 2.00
C LYS A 206 13.09 -20.54 2.04
N GLU A 207 13.21 -21.16 3.20
CA GLU A 207 13.08 -22.61 3.39
C GLU A 207 11.64 -23.04 3.69
N VAL A 208 10.81 -22.13 4.22
CA VAL A 208 9.45 -22.46 4.67
C VAL A 208 8.44 -22.17 3.56
N LYS A 209 7.94 -23.25 2.93
CA LYS A 209 6.82 -23.16 1.98
C LYS A 209 5.49 -23.40 2.70
N ILE A 210 4.89 -22.33 3.21
CA ILE A 210 3.50 -22.37 3.70
C ILE A 210 2.57 -22.31 2.48
N GLY A 211 2.09 -23.47 2.05
CA GLY A 211 1.13 -23.60 0.95
C GLY A 211 0.01 -24.56 1.32
N LYS A 212 -0.84 -24.91 0.35
CA LYS A 212 -1.84 -25.97 0.54
C LYS A 212 -1.12 -27.29 0.83
N PHE A 213 -0.94 -27.60 2.12
CA PHE A 213 -0.65 -28.95 2.59
C PHE A 213 -1.85 -29.81 2.24
N ARG A 214 -1.86 -30.34 1.01
CA ARG A 214 -2.84 -31.34 0.60
C ARG A 214 -2.42 -32.63 1.26
N THR A 215 -3.12 -33.01 2.33
CA THR A 215 -2.99 -34.34 2.90
C THR A 215 -3.31 -35.35 1.81
N LYS A 216 -2.29 -36.10 1.41
CA LYS A 216 -2.38 -37.17 0.44
C LYS A 216 -3.24 -38.28 1.06
N LYS A 217 -4.50 -38.44 0.61
CA LYS A 217 -5.35 -39.55 1.05
C LYS A 217 -4.81 -40.86 0.44
N PRO A 218 -4.32 -41.82 1.24
CA PRO A 218 -3.69 -43.05 0.73
C PRO A 218 -4.61 -43.85 -0.20
N GLU A 219 -5.89 -43.93 0.13
CA GLU A 219 -6.91 -44.63 -0.66
C GLU A 219 -7.08 -44.05 -2.06
N ILE A 220 -7.09 -42.71 -2.19
CA ILE A 220 -7.18 -42.03 -3.50
C ILE A 220 -5.92 -42.33 -4.33
N GLN A 221 -4.75 -42.42 -3.69
CA GLN A 221 -3.51 -42.76 -4.39
C GLN A 221 -3.48 -44.21 -4.84
N ALA A 222 -3.92 -45.14 -3.99
CA ALA A 222 -4.03 -46.56 -4.32
C ALA A 222 -4.95 -46.73 -5.53
N ARG A 223 -6.13 -46.11 -5.49
CA ARG A 223 -7.09 -46.11 -6.59
C ARG A 223 -6.53 -45.50 -7.88
N ASN A 224 -5.89 -44.33 -7.81
CA ASN A 224 -5.29 -43.70 -9.00
C ASN A 224 -4.15 -44.54 -9.59
N LYS A 225 -3.34 -45.18 -8.74
CA LYS A 225 -2.28 -46.10 -9.17
C LYS A 225 -2.87 -47.35 -9.84
N PHE A 226 -3.94 -47.91 -9.27
CA PHE A 226 -4.67 -49.04 -9.83
C PHE A 226 -5.23 -48.71 -11.22
N ILE A 227 -5.89 -47.55 -11.38
CA ILE A 227 -6.41 -47.05 -12.66
C ILE A 227 -5.27 -46.96 -13.70
N TYR A 228 -4.14 -46.35 -13.31
CA TYR A 228 -3.02 -46.15 -14.22
C TYR A 228 -2.32 -47.47 -14.61
N ASN A 229 -2.24 -48.45 -13.72
CA ASN A 229 -1.67 -49.76 -14.04
C ASN A 229 -2.48 -50.48 -15.15
N HIS A 230 -3.79 -50.27 -15.17
CA HIS A 230 -4.71 -50.84 -16.15
C HIS A 230 -5.00 -49.91 -17.35
N ARG A 231 -4.23 -48.83 -17.54
CA ARG A 231 -4.44 -47.79 -18.57
C ARG A 231 -4.48 -48.29 -20.03
N HIS A 232 -4.11 -49.54 -20.28
CA HIS A 232 -4.13 -50.18 -21.59
C HIS A 232 -5.48 -50.83 -21.91
N LEU A 233 -6.36 -50.98 -20.91
CA LEU A 233 -7.70 -51.53 -21.08
C LEU A 233 -8.72 -50.44 -21.48
N PRO A 234 -9.85 -50.81 -22.09
CA PRO A 234 -10.97 -49.90 -22.31
C PRO A 234 -11.45 -49.25 -21.01
N PHE A 235 -11.79 -47.96 -21.05
CA PHE A 235 -12.17 -47.20 -19.83
C PHE A 235 -13.36 -47.81 -19.09
N LYS A 236 -14.33 -48.35 -19.82
CA LYS A 236 -15.48 -49.05 -19.25
C LYS A 236 -15.09 -50.25 -18.39
N GLU A 237 -14.07 -51.01 -18.81
CA GLU A 237 -13.53 -52.14 -18.05
C GLU A 237 -12.81 -51.65 -16.79
N ILE A 238 -12.01 -50.59 -16.92
CA ILE A 238 -11.31 -49.98 -15.77
C ILE A 238 -12.31 -49.48 -14.72
N VAL A 239 -13.41 -48.84 -15.13
CA VAL A 239 -14.47 -48.39 -14.21
C VAL A 239 -15.07 -49.56 -13.43
N SER A 240 -15.35 -50.67 -14.12
CA SER A 240 -15.86 -51.89 -13.48
C SER A 240 -14.87 -52.44 -12.46
N MET A 241 -13.59 -52.60 -12.86
CA MET A 241 -12.54 -53.12 -11.98
C MET A 241 -12.31 -52.23 -10.75
N VAL A 242 -12.34 -50.91 -10.94
CA VAL A 242 -12.18 -49.95 -9.84
C VAL A 242 -13.33 -50.03 -8.84
N SER A 243 -14.56 -50.21 -9.34
CA SER A 243 -15.76 -50.32 -8.50
C SER A 243 -15.74 -51.60 -7.66
N SER A 244 -15.20 -52.70 -8.20
CA SER A 244 -15.00 -53.95 -7.50
C SER A 244 -13.86 -53.89 -6.46
N GLU A 245 -12.72 -53.28 -6.82
CA GLU A 245 -11.52 -53.24 -5.97
C GLU A 245 -11.61 -52.20 -4.84
N PHE A 246 -12.34 -51.11 -5.06
CA PHE A 246 -12.47 -50.01 -4.09
C PHE A 246 -13.95 -49.71 -3.77
N PRO A 247 -14.67 -50.60 -3.06
CA PRO A 247 -16.09 -50.39 -2.78
C PRO A 247 -16.34 -49.20 -1.85
N GLY A 248 -17.39 -48.42 -2.12
CA GLY A 248 -17.90 -47.36 -1.24
C GLY A 248 -17.83 -45.94 -1.84
N LYS A 249 -17.86 -44.91 -0.97
CA LYS A 249 -17.92 -43.48 -1.37
C LYS A 249 -16.75 -42.98 -2.24
N ILE A 250 -15.73 -43.81 -2.44
CA ILE A 250 -14.49 -43.52 -3.18
C ILE A 250 -14.66 -43.77 -4.70
N THR A 251 -15.64 -44.59 -5.09
CA THR A 251 -15.89 -45.06 -6.47
C THR A 251 -17.28 -44.73 -7.00
N ASN A 252 -18.24 -44.38 -6.13
CA ASN A 252 -19.61 -43.97 -6.51
C ASN A 252 -19.71 -42.77 -7.49
N THR A 253 -18.58 -42.19 -7.89
CA THR A 253 -18.50 -41.02 -8.79
C THR A 253 -17.44 -41.20 -9.88
N ILE A 254 -16.87 -42.40 -10.05
CA ILE A 254 -15.89 -42.66 -11.10
C ILE A 254 -16.60 -43.12 -12.36
N ASP A 255 -16.59 -42.24 -13.36
CA ASP A 255 -16.98 -42.52 -14.74
C ASP A 255 -15.76 -42.64 -15.64
N GLU A 256 -16.00 -42.96 -16.91
CA GLU A 256 -14.95 -43.10 -17.93
C GLU A 256 -14.15 -41.78 -18.10
N GLY A 257 -14.81 -40.62 -17.99
CA GLY A 257 -14.17 -39.32 -18.06
C GLY A 257 -13.20 -39.07 -16.89
N SER A 258 -13.58 -39.49 -15.69
CA SER A 258 -12.75 -39.44 -14.49
C SER A 258 -11.53 -40.35 -14.61
N VAL A 259 -11.71 -41.57 -15.16
CA VAL A 259 -10.60 -42.49 -15.46
C VAL A 259 -9.61 -41.86 -16.43
N GLY A 260 -10.08 -41.30 -17.56
CA GLY A 260 -9.22 -40.62 -18.54
C GLY A 260 -8.42 -39.46 -17.92
N LYS A 261 -9.07 -38.64 -17.10
CA LYS A 261 -8.42 -37.54 -16.37
C LYS A 261 -7.37 -38.03 -15.38
N ILE A 262 -7.65 -39.10 -14.64
CA ILE A 262 -6.69 -39.69 -13.69
C ILE A 262 -5.46 -40.24 -14.42
N ILE A 263 -5.65 -40.94 -15.55
CA ILE A 263 -4.55 -41.45 -16.37
C ILE A 263 -3.67 -40.30 -16.89
N SER A 264 -4.29 -39.24 -17.41
CA SER A 264 -3.57 -38.04 -17.88
C SER A 264 -2.74 -37.38 -16.77
N LEU A 265 -3.33 -37.21 -15.59
CA LEU A 265 -2.62 -36.65 -14.43
C LEU A 265 -1.47 -37.54 -13.96
N GLU A 266 -1.63 -38.86 -14.00
CA GLU A 266 -0.59 -39.82 -13.63
C GLU A 266 0.56 -39.84 -14.65
N LYS A 267 0.29 -39.75 -15.95
CA LYS A 267 1.30 -39.59 -17.01
C LYS A 267 2.17 -38.35 -16.77
N LYS A 268 1.52 -37.19 -16.56
CA LYS A 268 2.20 -35.93 -16.24
C LYS A 268 3.04 -36.02 -14.97
N ARG A 269 2.54 -36.69 -13.92
CA ARG A 269 3.27 -36.91 -12.66
C ARG A 269 4.53 -37.76 -12.86
N ARG A 270 4.45 -38.75 -13.75
CA ARG A 270 5.53 -39.71 -14.05
C ARG A 270 6.47 -39.24 -15.15
N LYS A 271 6.21 -38.07 -15.74
CA LYS A 271 6.95 -37.51 -16.89
C LYS A 271 6.90 -38.41 -18.13
N GLU A 272 5.84 -39.19 -18.26
CA GLU A 272 5.53 -39.92 -19.50
C GLU A 272 4.70 -39.01 -20.40
N VAL A 273 5.39 -38.18 -21.20
CA VAL A 273 4.81 -37.16 -22.10
C VAL A 273 3.92 -36.15 -21.38
#